data_AF-A0A7C1CAI8-F1
#
_entry.id   AF-A0A7C1CAI8-F1
#
_cell.length_a   1.000
_cell.length_b   1.000
_cell.length_c   1.000
_cell.angle_alpha   90.00
_cell.angle_beta   90.00
_cell.angle_gamma   90.00
#
_symmetry.space_group_name_H-M   'P 1'
#
loop_
_entity.id
_entity.type
_entity.pdbx_description
1 polymer ?
#
loop_
_entity_poly.entity_id
_entity_poly.type
_entity_poly.pdbx_seq_one_letter_code
_entity_poly.pdbx_strand_id
1 'polypeptide(L)' 'MNPLRCIGCKTCVVACPLSVPWFNIDYRISMKCDFCNGDPQCAKFCSPQAIRVATRREAWEFNKKQYVEVAR' A
#
# COMPACT_ATOMS: atom_id res chain seq x y z
N MET A 1 -5.75 8.83 3.59
CA MET A 1 -7.00 9.59 3.39
C MET A 1 -7.37 10.14 4.74
N ASN A 2 -7.58 11.45 4.87
CA ASN A 2 -7.97 12.03 6.15
C ASN A 2 -9.49 11.88 6.29
N PRO A 3 -9.99 11.09 7.28
CA PRO A 3 -11.42 10.86 7.46
C PRO A 3 -12.19 12.16 7.73
N LEU A 4 -11.60 13.10 8.47
CA LEU A 4 -12.22 14.38 8.83
C LEU A 4 -12.35 15.36 7.66
N ARG A 5 -11.61 15.15 6.57
CA ARG A 5 -11.67 15.98 5.35
C ARG A 5 -12.35 15.27 4.19
N CYS A 6 -12.68 13.98 4.32
CA CYS A 6 -13.27 13.22 3.24
C CYS A 6 -14.75 13.55 3.10
N ILE A 7 -15.18 13.99 1.92
CA ILE A 7 -16.59 14.30 1.61
C ILE A 7 -17.35 13.14 0.93
N GLY A 8 -16.71 11.97 0.79
CA GLY A 8 -17.34 10.79 0.20
C GLY A 8 -17.62 10.86 -1.32
N CYS A 9 -16.95 11.74 -2.07
CA CYS A 9 -17.19 11.94 -3.52
C CYS A 9 -16.76 10.76 -4.42
N LYS A 10 -15.98 9.81 -3.91
CA LYS A 10 -15.48 8.61 -4.62
C LYS A 10 -14.56 8.87 -5.83
N THR A 11 -14.24 10.13 -6.16
CA THR A 11 -13.33 10.46 -7.28
C THR A 11 -11.97 9.76 -7.15
N CYS A 12 -11.44 9.66 -5.94
CA CYS A 12 -10.18 8.94 -5.66
C CYS A 12 -10.22 7.44 -6.00
N VAL A 13 -11.39 6.80 -5.94
CA VAL A 13 -11.58 5.39 -6.31
C VAL A 13 -11.45 5.25 -7.83
N VAL A 14 -12.11 6.14 -8.59
CA VAL A 14 -12.09 6.15 -10.06
C VAL A 14 -10.72 6.60 -10.60
N ALA A 15 -10.08 7.57 -9.96
CA ALA A 15 -8.84 8.16 -10.43
C ALA A 15 -7.60 7.25 -10.25
N CYS A 16 -7.65 6.27 -9.35
CA CYS A 16 -6.53 5.39 -9.09
C CYS A 16 -6.47 4.27 -10.14
N PRO A 17 -5.42 4.19 -10.99
CA PRO A 17 -5.33 3.15 -12.02
C PRO A 17 -5.18 1.75 -11.43
N LEU A 18 -4.74 1.65 -10.17
CA LEU A 18 -4.58 0.39 -9.45
C LEU A 18 -5.83 -0.02 -8.65
N SER A 19 -6.88 0.80 -8.65
CA SER A 19 -8.11 0.54 -7.89
C SER A 19 -7.89 0.25 -6.40
N VAL A 20 -6.87 0.87 -5.79
CA VAL A 20 -6.48 0.63 -4.39
C VAL A 20 -7.44 1.27 -3.37
N PRO A 21 -7.88 2.54 -3.54
CA PRO A 21 -8.82 3.12 -2.60
C PRO A 21 -10.20 2.49 -2.74
N TRP A 22 -10.85 2.25 -1.61
CA TRP A 22 -12.19 1.67 -1.55
C TRP A 22 -13.11 2.55 -0.71
N PHE A 23 -14.42 2.44 -0.92
CA PHE A 23 -15.42 3.23 -0.22
C PHE A 23 -16.02 2.43 0.93
N ASN A 24 -15.92 2.95 2.16
CA ASN A 24 -16.61 2.42 3.31
C ASN A 24 -18.01 3.01 3.39
N ILE A 25 -19.03 2.15 3.34
CA ILE A 25 -20.43 2.59 3.30
C ILE A 25 -20.93 3.07 4.66
N ASP A 26 -20.47 2.44 5.75
CA ASP A 26 -20.90 2.75 7.12
C ASP A 26 -20.46 4.16 7.53
N TYR A 27 -19.20 4.50 7.23
CA TYR A 27 -18.62 5.80 7.54
C TYR A 27 -18.75 6.82 6.40
N ARG A 28 -19.24 6.40 5.22
CA ARG A 28 -19.36 7.22 4.00
C ARG A 28 -18.07 7.92 3.56
N ILE A 29 -16.92 7.32 3.83
CA ILE A 29 -15.60 7.83 3.46
C ILE A 29 -14.85 6.85 2.59
N SER A 30 -13.88 7.36 1.82
CA SER A 30 -12.92 6.51 1.12
C SER A 30 -11.75 6.17 2.04
N MET A 31 -11.27 4.93 1.97
CA MET A 31 -10.16 4.42 2.75
C MET A 31 -9.14 3.72 1.85
N LYS A 32 -7.89 3.66 2.32
CA LYS A 32 -6.79 2.91 1.70
C LYS A 32 -5.76 2.61 2.78
N CYS A 33 -4.80 1.72 2.49
CA CYS A 33 -3.63 1.52 3.34
C CYS A 33 -2.96 2.88 3.68
N ASP A 34 -2.79 3.12 4.97
CA ASP A 34 -2.11 4.26 5.57
C ASP A 34 -0.67 3.91 6.00
N PHE A 35 -0.20 2.72 5.60
CA PHE A 35 1.07 2.15 5.98
C PHE A 35 1.24 2.00 7.51
N CYS A 36 0.11 1.81 8.22
CA CYS A 36 0.06 1.71 9.69
C CYS A 36 0.87 2.83 10.38
N ASN A 37 0.80 4.05 9.84
CA ASN A 37 1.54 5.22 10.33
C ASN A 37 3.06 5.00 10.45
N GLY A 38 3.64 4.22 9.53
CA GLY A 38 5.07 3.93 9.52
C GLY A 38 5.45 2.62 10.20
N ASP A 39 4.49 1.90 10.78
CA ASP A 39 4.72 0.61 11.45
C ASP A 39 3.86 -0.54 10.89
N PRO A 40 4.14 -1.03 9.66
CA PRO A 40 3.27 -1.98 8.96
C PRO A 40 3.13 -3.33 9.67
N GLN A 41 1.94 -3.58 10.22
CA GLN A 41 1.65 -4.82 10.94
C GLN A 41 1.68 -6.04 10.02
N CYS A 42 1.20 -5.92 8.78
CA CYS A 42 1.21 -7.01 7.80
C CYS A 42 2.61 -7.56 7.54
N ALA A 43 3.65 -6.71 7.57
CA ALA A 43 5.04 -7.15 7.42
C ALA A 43 5.57 -7.82 8.70
N LYS A 44 5.23 -7.28 9.88
CA LYS A 44 5.65 -7.85 11.18
C LYS A 44 5.10 -9.26 11.42
N PHE A 45 3.84 -9.48 11.09
CA PHE A 45 3.18 -10.77 11.28
C PHE A 45 3.52 -11.80 10.19
N CYS A 46 4.23 -11.41 9.13
CA CYS A 46 4.55 -12.31 8.04
C CYS A 46 5.68 -13.28 8.41
N SER A 47 5.34 -14.41 9.04
CA SER A 47 6.29 -15.48 9.38
C SER A 47 7.17 -15.97 8.23
N PRO A 48 6.66 -16.21 7.00
CA PRO A 48 7.52 -16.64 5.89
C PRO A 48 8.37 -15.49 5.33
N GLN A 49 8.18 -14.26 5.82
CA GLN A 49 8.85 -13.05 5.36
C GLN A 49 8.64 -12.78 3.85
N ALA A 50 7.46 -13.11 3.31
CA ALA A 50 7.09 -12.75 1.94
C ALA A 50 6.98 -11.22 1.75
N ILE A 51 6.64 -10.50 2.82
CA ILE A 51 6.55 -9.03 2.85
C ILE A 51 7.63 -8.52 3.82
N ARG A 52 8.37 -7.49 3.40
CA ARG A 52 9.40 -6.83 4.20
C ARG A 52 9.30 -5.32 4.06
N VAL A 53 9.60 -4.60 5.13
CA VAL A 53 9.74 -3.13 5.10
C VAL A 53 11.22 -2.81 4.93
N ALA A 54 11.54 -2.01 3.92
CA ALA A 54 12.89 -1.57 3.62
C ALA A 54 12.84 -0.16 3.04
N THR A 55 13.98 0.53 3.00
CA THR A 55 14.08 1.78 2.25
C THR A 55 13.84 1.52 0.77
N ARG A 56 13.40 2.55 0.04
CA ARG A 56 13.20 2.45 -1.41
C ARG A 56 14.45 1.96 -2.14
N ARG A 57 15.63 2.40 -1.69
CA ARG A 57 16.93 1.98 -2.25
C ARG A 57 17.17 0.49 -2.05
N GLU A 58 17.02 0.01 -0.82
CA GLU A 58 17.25 -1.41 -0.49
C GLU A 58 16.26 -2.32 -1.23
N ALA A 59 14.98 -1.96 -1.28
CA ALA A 59 13.96 -2.72 -2.00
C ALA A 59 14.25 -2.78 -3.50
N TRP A 60 14.73 -1.67 -4.10
CA TRP A 60 15.12 -1.63 -5.51
C TRP A 60 16.30 -2.54 -5.81
N GLU A 61 17.37 -2.47 -5.03
CA GLU A 61 18.55 -3.32 -5.21
C GLU A 61 18.22 -4.81 -5.04
N PHE A 62 17.36 -5.14 -4.06
CA PHE A 62 16.87 -6.51 -3.90
C PHE A 62 16.11 -6.98 -5.14
N ASN A 63 15.10 -6.22 -5.59
CA ASN A 63 14.25 -6.61 -6.72
C ASN A 63 15.05 -6.69 -8.04
N LYS A 64 16.01 -5.79 -8.26
CA LYS A 64 16.86 -5.79 -9.46
C LYS A 64 17.67 -7.09 -9.55
N LYS A 65 18.33 -7.47 -8.45
CA LYS A 65 19.10 -8.71 -8.38
C LYS A 65 18.21 -9.93 -8.61
N GLN A 66 17.07 -10.01 -7.93
CA GLN A 66 16.22 -11.21 -7.95
C GLN A 66 15.43 -11.39 -9.24
N TYR A 67 14.88 -10.31 -9.81
CA TYR A 67 13.91 -10.42 -10.91
C TYR A 67 14.42 -9.92 -12.26
N VAL A 68 15.45 -9.07 -12.28
CA VAL A 68 15.95 -8.47 -13.54
C VAL A 68 17.25 -9.13 -13.98
N GLU A 69 18.20 -9.28 -13.05
CA GLU A 69 19.52 -9.84 -13.37
C GLU A 69 19.50 -11.36 -13.50
N VAL A 70 18.74 -12.06 -12.65
CA VAL A 70 18.59 -13.53 -12.72
C VAL A 70 17.73 -14.00 -13.90
N ALA A 71 16.87 -13.13 -14.46
CA ALA A 71 16.04 -13.45 -15.62
C ALA A 71 16.78 -13.34 -16.96
N ARG A 72 18.08 -13.00 -16.94
CA ARG A 72 18.98 -13.00 -18.10
C ARG A 72 19.86 -14.23 -18.07
#